data_AF-A0A9E2EUB7-F1
#
_entry.id   AF-A0A9E2EUB7-F1
#
_cell.length_a   1.000
_cell.length_b   1.000
_cell.length_c   1.000
_cell.angle_alpha   90.00
_cell.angle_beta   90.00
_cell.angle_gamma   90.00
#
_symmetry.space_group_name_H-M   'P 1'
#
loop_
_entity.id
_entity.type
_entity.pdbx_description
1 polymer ?
#
loop_
_entity_poly.entity_id
_entity_poly.type
_entity_poly.pdbx_seq_one_letter_code
_entity_poly.pdbx_strand_id
1 'polypeptide(L)'
;MFKRFFAYSFLFLIAIALVQCARRGRPTGGPKDVTPPVLLKAEPANMTINFDENRIRLHFDELVKLEDVQEQLIVSPPLKYLPDITPQGGANKFVEIRIKDTLQENTTYTLNFGQSIVDNNEGNPSSFLTYVFSTGDYIDSLEVKGAIRDAYNQKADEFVSVMLYEIDTAYTDSTIFKRPPNYITNTLDSAVIFTLRNLKEGKYALFALKDASRNNIFDQNTDKIAFLQDTISIPTDSTYRLDLFKEIPNYKIAVPSLAASNKIIFGYYGDGEAIEISAVSVIPDTVKTKTTKERDKDTLNYWFTPFEMDSLIFTVKNNTLKTIDTFTVKNRKLEADSLLLKPNQSGTLSFTETYSIEANTPLIGIDSTKVGLMNKDSLAIDFTINLDSLDNKVDIGFSKEPNENYELELLPGAITDFFGNENDSLKIRLGTKSYADFGNLSMSITSEEANYPLIVQLTNEKGETKQEIYAKEPKTFEFTNIEPANYRIRVIFDANANGHWDTGNYLKRIQPERVSYYPDVIEMRANWEKNETFIISD
;
A
#
# COMPACT_ATOMS: atom_id res chain seq x y z
N MET A 1 41.87 -62.35 -51.25
CA MET A 1 40.93 -61.22 -51.10
C MET A 1 40.22 -61.23 -49.73
N PHE A 2 39.73 -62.36 -49.24
CA PHE A 2 39.01 -62.48 -47.95
C PHE A 2 39.77 -62.02 -46.69
N LYS A 3 41.08 -62.28 -46.56
CA LYS A 3 41.86 -61.84 -45.36
C LYS A 3 41.91 -60.32 -45.17
N ARG A 4 41.95 -59.54 -46.26
CA ARG A 4 41.97 -58.07 -46.19
C ARG A 4 40.58 -57.53 -45.80
N PHE A 5 39.51 -58.14 -46.30
CA PHE A 5 38.14 -57.78 -45.95
C PHE A 5 37.87 -58.00 -44.44
N PHE A 6 38.30 -59.14 -43.89
CA PHE A 6 38.18 -59.38 -42.44
C PHE A 6 39.03 -58.42 -41.60
N ALA A 7 40.23 -58.05 -42.05
CA ALA A 7 41.06 -57.07 -41.35
C ALA A 7 40.41 -55.67 -41.34
N TYR A 8 39.83 -55.22 -42.46
CA TYR A 8 39.12 -53.94 -42.53
C TYR A 8 37.81 -53.96 -41.73
N SER A 9 37.07 -55.07 -41.75
CA SER A 9 35.87 -55.25 -40.93
C SER A 9 36.19 -55.25 -39.43
N PHE A 10 37.30 -55.87 -39.02
CA PHE A 10 37.76 -55.87 -37.64
C PHE A 10 38.24 -54.48 -37.19
N LEU A 11 38.98 -53.75 -38.04
CA LEU A 11 39.36 -52.36 -37.80
C LEU A 11 38.15 -51.43 -37.69
N PHE A 12 37.13 -51.63 -38.53
CA PHE A 12 35.88 -50.88 -38.49
C PHE A 12 35.08 -51.16 -37.21
N LEU A 13 35.03 -52.43 -36.77
CA LEU A 13 34.40 -52.81 -35.51
C LEU A 13 35.14 -52.24 -34.29
N ILE A 14 36.48 -52.20 -34.31
CA ILE A 14 37.28 -51.53 -33.27
C ILE A 14 37.02 -50.03 -33.26
N ALA A 15 36.93 -49.40 -34.43
CA ALA A 15 36.63 -47.97 -34.52
C ALA A 15 35.24 -47.65 -33.96
N ILE A 16 34.24 -48.49 -34.18
CA ILE A 16 32.88 -48.32 -33.61
C ILE A 16 32.88 -48.57 -32.09
N ALA A 17 33.64 -49.56 -31.61
CA ALA A 17 33.73 -49.86 -30.18
C ALA A 17 34.36 -48.71 -29.37
N LEU A 18 35.26 -47.92 -29.97
CA LEU A 18 35.87 -46.75 -29.32
C LEU A 18 34.93 -45.54 -29.20
N VAL A 19 33.77 -45.52 -29.87
CA VAL A 19 32.80 -44.41 -29.82
C VAL A 19 31.85 -44.51 -28.61
N GLN A 20 31.82 -45.64 -27.88
CA GLN A 20 30.87 -45.84 -26.78
C GLN A 20 31.36 -45.42 -25.37
N CYS A 21 32.61 -44.96 -25.20
CA CYS A 21 33.20 -44.78 -23.86
C CYS A 21 33.18 -43.35 -23.27
N ALA A 22 32.38 -42.40 -23.78
CA ALA A 22 32.29 -41.09 -23.16
C ALA A 22 30.95 -40.36 -23.38
N ARG A 23 29.85 -40.85 -22.77
CA ARG A 23 28.73 -39.96 -22.41
C ARG A 23 29.09 -39.25 -21.11
N ARG A 24 29.42 -37.95 -21.18
CA ARG A 24 29.42 -37.06 -20.00
C ARG A 24 27.99 -36.94 -19.48
N GLY A 25 27.55 -37.90 -18.66
CA GLY A 25 26.38 -37.67 -17.80
C GLY A 25 26.72 -36.55 -16.83
N ARG A 26 25.83 -35.58 -16.65
CA ARG A 26 25.92 -34.70 -15.49
C ARG A 26 25.72 -35.58 -14.27
N PRO A 27 26.60 -35.56 -13.25
CA PRO A 27 26.30 -36.25 -12.01
C PRO A 27 24.93 -35.77 -11.53
N THR A 28 23.99 -36.67 -11.33
CA THR A 28 22.76 -36.36 -10.61
C THR A 28 23.20 -36.01 -9.20
N GLY A 29 23.02 -34.75 -8.80
CA GLY A 29 23.29 -34.31 -7.43
C GLY A 29 22.54 -35.20 -6.42
N GLY A 30 23.03 -35.22 -5.18
CA GLY A 30 22.28 -35.83 -4.08
C GLY A 30 20.90 -35.19 -3.91
N PRO A 31 20.03 -35.78 -3.08
CA PRO A 31 18.80 -35.11 -2.67
C PRO A 31 19.14 -33.72 -2.11
N LYS A 32 18.33 -32.72 -2.44
CA LYS A 32 18.49 -31.36 -1.92
C LYS A 32 18.46 -31.40 -0.39
N ASP A 33 19.40 -30.73 0.26
CA ASP A 33 19.35 -30.53 1.71
C ASP A 33 18.21 -29.57 2.07
N VAL A 34 17.43 -29.93 3.07
CA VAL A 34 16.31 -29.14 3.59
C VAL A 34 16.45 -28.89 5.09
N THR A 35 17.56 -29.34 5.70
CA THR A 35 17.83 -29.14 7.11
C THR A 35 18.37 -27.73 7.35
N PRO A 36 17.80 -26.97 8.31
CA PRO A 36 18.31 -25.66 8.67
C PRO A 36 19.52 -25.77 9.62
N PRO A 37 20.37 -24.72 9.68
CA PRO A 37 21.55 -24.72 10.55
C PRO A 37 21.14 -24.70 12.02
N VAL A 38 21.89 -25.40 12.87
CA VAL A 38 21.57 -25.54 14.30
C VAL A 38 22.54 -24.74 15.16
N LEU A 39 22.01 -23.91 16.06
CA LEU A 39 22.82 -23.21 17.06
C LEU A 39 23.39 -24.23 18.06
N LEU A 40 24.71 -24.38 18.09
CA LEU A 40 25.43 -25.26 19.01
C LEU A 40 25.72 -24.59 20.35
N LYS A 41 26.15 -23.33 20.32
CA LYS A 41 26.48 -22.55 21.52
C LYS A 41 26.40 -21.06 21.26
N ALA A 42 26.17 -20.31 22.32
CA ALA A 42 26.31 -18.86 22.33
C ALA A 42 27.37 -18.44 23.36
N GLU A 43 28.13 -17.39 23.06
CA GLU A 43 29.10 -16.77 23.96
C GLU A 43 28.87 -15.26 24.02
N PRO A 44 28.39 -14.69 25.15
CA PRO A 44 27.90 -15.38 26.35
C PRO A 44 26.72 -16.34 26.10
N ALA A 45 26.44 -17.21 27.09
CA ALA A 45 25.38 -18.20 26.95
C ALA A 45 24.01 -17.52 26.76
N ASN A 46 23.10 -18.16 26.03
CA ASN A 46 21.71 -17.68 25.97
C ASN A 46 21.10 -17.67 27.38
N MET A 47 20.24 -16.70 27.66
CA MET A 47 19.64 -16.43 28.99
C MET A 47 20.67 -15.99 30.05
N THR A 48 21.78 -15.35 29.65
CA THR A 48 22.75 -14.78 30.60
C THR A 48 22.12 -13.62 31.38
N ILE A 49 22.29 -13.62 32.71
CA ILE A 49 21.98 -12.51 33.62
C ILE A 49 23.25 -11.71 33.94
N ASN A 50 23.09 -10.49 34.44
CA ASN A 50 24.17 -9.53 34.73
C ASN A 50 25.11 -9.34 33.53
N PHE A 51 24.53 -9.28 32.33
CA PHE A 51 25.27 -9.14 31.09
C PHE A 51 25.94 -7.77 31.02
N ASP A 52 27.27 -7.77 30.91
CA ASP A 52 28.13 -6.57 30.83
C ASP A 52 29.03 -6.54 29.59
N GLU A 53 28.85 -7.51 28.69
CA GLU A 53 29.62 -7.65 27.46
C GLU A 53 29.05 -6.78 26.33
N ASN A 54 29.85 -6.50 25.30
CA ASN A 54 29.37 -5.80 24.10
C ASN A 54 29.40 -6.66 22.83
N ARG A 55 29.71 -7.96 23.01
CA ARG A 55 29.90 -8.90 21.91
C ARG A 55 29.24 -10.23 22.24
N ILE A 56 28.43 -10.71 21.30
CA ILE A 56 27.78 -12.02 21.35
C ILE A 56 28.25 -12.83 20.14
N ARG A 57 28.60 -14.11 20.33
CA ARG A 57 28.91 -15.05 19.25
C ARG A 57 27.98 -16.24 19.28
N LEU A 58 27.29 -16.47 18.17
CA LEU A 58 26.40 -17.60 17.95
C LEU A 58 27.13 -18.60 17.05
N HIS A 59 27.42 -19.81 17.55
CA HIS A 59 28.15 -20.84 16.81
C HIS A 59 27.21 -21.90 16.28
N PHE A 60 27.40 -22.30 15.03
CA PHE A 60 26.57 -23.25 14.31
C PHE A 60 27.35 -24.52 13.96
N ASP A 61 26.64 -25.60 13.68
CA ASP A 61 27.19 -26.88 13.23
C ASP A 61 27.78 -26.79 11.81
N GLU A 62 27.18 -25.94 10.98
CA GLU A 62 27.58 -25.70 9.59
C GLU A 62 27.94 -24.23 9.28
N LEU A 63 28.26 -23.96 8.00
CA LEU A 63 28.53 -22.61 7.52
C LEU A 63 27.21 -21.88 7.30
N VAL A 64 27.03 -20.75 7.99
CA VAL A 64 25.85 -19.89 7.84
C VAL A 64 26.23 -18.57 7.17
N LYS A 65 25.26 -17.99 6.46
CA LYS A 65 25.32 -16.64 5.90
C LYS A 65 24.12 -15.82 6.39
N LEU A 66 24.22 -14.50 6.24
CA LEU A 66 23.16 -13.57 6.60
C LEU A 66 22.41 -13.10 5.34
N GLU A 67 21.09 -13.19 5.36
CA GLU A 67 20.19 -12.68 4.32
C GLU A 67 19.23 -11.66 4.94
N ASP A 68 19.19 -10.44 4.39
CA ASP A 68 18.31 -9.34 4.81
C ASP A 68 18.25 -9.10 6.33
N VAL A 69 19.36 -9.37 7.04
CA VAL A 69 19.44 -9.28 8.51
C VAL A 69 19.08 -7.89 9.03
N GLN A 70 19.37 -6.84 8.28
CA GLN A 70 19.01 -5.47 8.66
C GLN A 70 17.49 -5.23 8.64
N GLU A 71 16.74 -5.99 7.84
CA GLU A 71 15.29 -5.88 7.73
C GLU A 71 14.57 -6.83 8.71
N GLN A 72 15.17 -7.99 8.96
CA GLN A 72 14.53 -9.06 9.73
C GLN A 72 14.94 -9.11 11.21
N LEU A 73 16.11 -8.57 11.58
CA LEU A 73 16.53 -8.54 12.98
C LEU A 73 15.65 -7.60 13.78
N ILE A 74 15.05 -8.13 14.83
CA ILE A 74 14.34 -7.34 15.83
C ILE A 74 15.11 -7.40 17.14
N VAL A 75 15.35 -6.23 17.71
CA VAL A 75 15.91 -6.07 19.05
C VAL A 75 14.85 -5.44 19.94
N SER A 76 14.51 -6.11 21.05
CA SER A 76 13.52 -5.65 22.02
C SER A 76 14.14 -5.63 23.43
N PRO A 77 14.20 -4.49 24.12
CA PRO A 77 13.82 -3.15 23.67
C PRO A 77 14.63 -2.66 22.45
N PRO A 78 14.06 -1.76 21.61
CA PRO A 78 14.77 -1.18 20.48
C PRO A 78 16.03 -0.42 20.91
N LEU A 79 17.12 -0.61 20.18
CA LEU A 79 18.35 0.17 20.34
C LEU A 79 18.31 1.42 19.45
N LYS A 80 18.90 2.51 19.93
CA LYS A 80 19.14 3.72 19.14
C LYS A 80 20.15 3.48 18.02
N TYR A 81 21.18 2.67 18.28
CA TYR A 81 22.14 2.24 17.28
C TYR A 81 22.07 0.73 17.09
N LEU A 82 21.69 0.30 15.87
CA LEU A 82 21.65 -1.12 15.52
C LEU A 82 23.03 -1.77 15.70
N PRO A 83 23.08 -3.04 16.15
CA PRO A 83 24.32 -3.75 16.32
C PRO A 83 24.99 -4.07 14.98
N ASP A 84 26.31 -4.18 14.97
CA ASP A 84 27.01 -4.74 13.82
C ASP A 84 26.91 -6.25 13.86
N ILE A 85 26.44 -6.86 12.77
CA ILE A 85 26.34 -8.32 12.64
C ILE A 85 27.28 -8.79 11.55
N THR A 86 28.07 -9.81 11.83
CA THR A 86 29.02 -10.40 10.86
C THR A 86 28.84 -11.92 10.82
N PRO A 87 29.12 -12.58 9.67
CA PRO A 87 29.75 -12.05 8.44
C PRO A 87 28.80 -11.28 7.50
N GLN A 88 29.28 -10.18 6.91
CA GLN A 88 28.59 -9.45 5.84
C GLN A 88 29.13 -9.91 4.49
N GLY A 89 28.38 -10.72 3.74
CA GLY A 89 28.73 -11.13 2.37
C GLY A 89 29.57 -12.40 2.21
N GLY A 90 29.81 -13.16 3.29
CA GLY A 90 30.45 -14.48 3.26
C GLY A 90 29.80 -15.44 4.24
N ALA A 91 30.20 -16.71 4.20
CA ALA A 91 29.72 -17.71 5.15
C ALA A 91 30.75 -18.00 6.25
N ASN A 92 30.26 -18.24 7.46
CA ASN A 92 31.10 -18.54 8.61
C ASN A 92 30.38 -19.52 9.54
N LYS A 93 31.12 -20.26 10.38
CA LYS A 93 30.53 -21.14 11.40
C LYS A 93 29.98 -20.40 12.62
N PHE A 94 30.08 -19.07 12.62
CA PHE A 94 29.53 -18.25 13.68
C PHE A 94 29.02 -16.92 13.15
N VAL A 95 28.01 -16.40 13.83
CA VAL A 95 27.51 -15.02 13.68
C VAL A 95 28.01 -14.24 14.89
N GLU A 96 28.74 -13.15 14.67
CA GLU A 96 29.16 -12.22 15.73
C GLU A 96 28.28 -10.98 15.69
N ILE A 97 27.66 -10.66 16.84
CA ILE A 97 26.87 -9.45 17.07
C ILE A 97 27.68 -8.54 17.98
N ARG A 98 27.89 -7.29 17.56
CA ARG A 98 28.56 -6.26 18.34
C ARG A 98 27.58 -5.14 18.66
N ILE A 99 27.26 -5.01 19.95
CA ILE A 99 26.37 -3.97 20.47
C ILE A 99 27.14 -2.65 20.50
N LYS A 100 26.58 -1.63 19.85
CA LYS A 100 27.16 -0.27 19.80
C LYS A 100 26.56 0.68 20.82
N ASP A 101 25.36 0.38 21.26
CA ASP A 101 24.55 1.24 22.10
C ASP A 101 24.80 0.97 23.60
N THR A 102 24.36 1.90 24.44
CA THR A 102 24.35 1.71 25.89
C THR A 102 23.09 0.95 26.29
N LEU A 103 23.27 -0.22 26.89
CA LEU A 103 22.16 -1.04 27.39
C LEU A 103 21.55 -0.41 28.65
N GLN A 104 20.23 -0.51 28.79
CA GLN A 104 19.50 -0.11 29.98
C GLN A 104 19.80 -1.07 31.12
N GLU A 105 19.93 -0.54 32.35
CA GLU A 105 20.12 -1.37 33.55
C GLU A 105 18.87 -2.19 33.86
N ASN A 106 19.03 -3.36 34.48
CA ASN A 106 17.94 -4.25 34.90
C ASN A 106 16.89 -4.53 33.80
N THR A 107 17.36 -4.78 32.58
CA THR A 107 16.51 -4.89 31.40
C THR A 107 16.80 -6.18 30.65
N THR A 108 15.75 -6.92 30.34
CA THR A 108 15.81 -8.11 29.49
C THR A 108 15.82 -7.70 28.01
N TYR A 109 16.85 -8.09 27.28
CA TYR A 109 16.99 -7.88 25.85
C TYR A 109 16.73 -9.18 25.09
N THR A 110 16.00 -9.07 23.99
CA THR A 110 15.67 -10.16 23.06
C THR A 110 16.11 -9.77 21.66
N LEU A 111 16.96 -10.58 21.04
CA LEU A 111 17.39 -10.47 19.64
C LEU A 111 16.75 -11.61 18.86
N ASN A 112 15.76 -11.28 18.02
CA ASN A 112 15.10 -12.24 17.14
C ASN A 112 15.61 -12.04 15.72
N PHE A 113 16.17 -13.11 15.13
CA PHE A 113 16.79 -13.07 13.81
C PHE A 113 15.81 -13.38 12.65
N GLY A 114 14.54 -13.65 12.94
CA GLY A 114 13.56 -13.98 11.91
C GLY A 114 13.99 -15.20 11.10
N GLN A 115 14.19 -15.01 9.80
CA GLN A 115 14.70 -15.98 8.84
C GLN A 115 16.07 -15.58 8.26
N SER A 116 16.75 -14.60 8.86
CA SER A 116 17.97 -14.00 8.30
C SER A 116 19.24 -14.83 8.39
N ILE A 117 19.26 -15.86 9.25
CA ILE A 117 20.39 -16.79 9.37
C ILE A 117 20.04 -18.04 8.59
N VAL A 118 20.74 -18.24 7.48
CA VAL A 118 20.51 -19.37 6.57
C VAL A 118 21.78 -20.19 6.39
N ASP A 119 21.64 -21.46 6.02
CA ASP A 119 22.80 -22.24 5.61
C ASP A 119 23.42 -21.69 4.30
N ASN A 120 24.69 -21.99 4.08
CA ASN A 120 25.43 -21.48 2.93
C ASN A 120 25.04 -22.15 1.59
N ASN A 121 24.63 -23.41 1.61
CA ASN A 121 24.52 -24.26 0.43
C ASN A 121 23.13 -24.21 -0.21
N GLU A 122 22.07 -24.47 0.56
CA GLU A 122 20.68 -24.57 0.12
C GLU A 122 19.80 -23.39 0.57
N GLY A 123 20.29 -22.55 1.50
CA GLY A 123 19.61 -21.33 1.95
C GLY A 123 18.43 -21.59 2.88
N ASN A 124 18.41 -22.74 3.57
CA ASN A 124 17.43 -23.10 4.58
C ASN A 124 17.59 -22.18 5.81
N PRO A 125 16.54 -21.43 6.20
CA PRO A 125 16.62 -20.51 7.33
C PRO A 125 16.51 -21.23 8.68
N SER A 126 17.35 -20.81 9.63
CA SER A 126 17.17 -21.08 11.06
C SER A 126 16.06 -20.18 11.62
N SER A 127 14.82 -20.46 11.20
CA SER A 127 13.63 -19.73 11.63
C SER A 127 13.50 -19.70 13.16
N PHE A 128 13.05 -18.58 13.70
CA PHE A 128 12.76 -18.36 15.13
C PHE A 128 13.98 -18.34 16.07
N LEU A 129 15.20 -18.26 15.53
CA LEU A 129 16.37 -18.11 16.38
C LEU A 129 16.28 -16.82 17.19
N THR A 130 16.28 -16.99 18.52
CA THR A 130 16.18 -15.89 19.47
C THR A 130 17.30 -16.00 20.50
N TYR A 131 18.01 -14.90 20.74
CA TYR A 131 19.00 -14.77 21.80
C TYR A 131 18.51 -13.77 22.84
N VAL A 132 18.46 -14.19 24.10
CA VAL A 132 17.92 -13.43 25.23
C VAL A 132 19.01 -13.26 26.29
N PHE A 133 19.11 -12.09 26.88
CA PHE A 133 19.98 -11.82 28.02
C PHE A 133 19.39 -10.70 28.87
N SER A 134 19.91 -10.49 30.08
CA SER A 134 19.52 -9.37 30.94
C SER A 134 20.74 -8.71 31.55
N THR A 135 20.68 -7.38 31.62
CA THR A 135 21.66 -6.56 32.34
C THR A 135 21.46 -6.60 33.87
N GLY A 136 20.32 -7.12 34.34
CA GLY A 136 20.03 -7.36 35.76
C GLY A 136 20.20 -8.82 36.17
N ASP A 137 19.80 -9.15 37.40
CA ASP A 137 19.92 -10.49 37.99
C ASP A 137 18.74 -11.44 37.68
N TYR A 138 17.82 -11.01 36.82
CA TYR A 138 16.64 -11.77 36.41
C TYR A 138 16.41 -11.70 34.89
N ILE A 139 15.63 -12.65 34.35
CA ILE A 139 15.13 -12.63 32.97
C ILE A 139 13.61 -12.57 33.05
N ASP A 140 13.02 -11.57 32.39
CA ASP A 140 11.58 -11.46 32.23
C ASP A 140 11.03 -12.63 31.40
N SER A 141 9.84 -13.13 31.74
CA SER A 141 9.31 -14.39 31.17
C SER A 141 7.88 -14.31 30.65
N LEU A 142 7.17 -13.19 30.84
CA LEU A 142 5.77 -13.08 30.43
C LEU A 142 5.66 -12.88 28.91
N GLU A 143 4.49 -13.19 28.35
CA GLU A 143 4.23 -13.07 26.93
C GLU A 143 2.86 -12.47 26.64
N VAL A 144 2.71 -11.88 25.46
CA VAL A 144 1.44 -11.38 24.91
C VAL A 144 1.32 -11.87 23.48
N LYS A 145 0.14 -12.38 23.14
CA LYS A 145 -0.18 -12.92 21.80
C LYS A 145 -1.36 -12.20 21.19
N GLY A 146 -1.39 -12.18 19.87
CA GLY A 146 -2.50 -11.59 19.15
C GLY A 146 -2.39 -11.75 17.65
N ALA A 147 -3.33 -11.15 16.95
CA ALA A 147 -3.36 -11.12 15.50
C ALA A 147 -3.59 -9.71 14.96
N ILE A 148 -3.09 -9.46 13.76
CA ILE A 148 -3.24 -8.23 13.00
C ILE A 148 -4.13 -8.50 11.80
N ARG A 149 -5.03 -7.56 11.53
CA ARG A 149 -5.86 -7.51 10.33
C ARG A 149 -5.74 -6.12 9.71
N ASP A 150 -5.86 -5.97 8.40
CA ASP A 150 -6.07 -4.65 7.80
C ASP A 150 -7.55 -4.27 7.93
N ALA A 151 -7.82 -3.06 8.38
CA ALA A 151 -9.17 -2.58 8.64
C ALA A 151 -10.03 -2.46 7.37
N TYR A 152 -9.39 -2.32 6.21
CA TYR A 152 -10.07 -2.08 4.93
C TYR A 152 -9.78 -3.16 3.89
N ASN A 153 -8.53 -3.62 3.78
CA ASN A 153 -8.09 -4.63 2.82
C ASN A 153 -8.29 -6.05 3.36
N GLN A 154 -8.54 -7.01 2.47
CA GLN A 154 -8.71 -8.41 2.87
C GLN A 154 -7.43 -9.02 3.47
N LYS A 155 -6.27 -8.61 2.95
CA LYS A 155 -4.96 -9.08 3.41
C LYS A 155 -4.30 -7.99 4.25
N ALA A 156 -3.75 -8.38 5.38
CA ALA A 156 -2.91 -7.51 6.19
C ALA A 156 -1.56 -7.25 5.51
N ASP A 157 -0.94 -6.12 5.83
CA ASP A 157 0.45 -5.87 5.45
C ASP A 157 1.39 -6.88 6.14
N GLU A 158 2.47 -7.22 5.44
CA GLU A 158 3.56 -8.05 5.97
C GLU A 158 4.48 -7.21 6.86
N PHE A 159 5.27 -7.86 7.73
CA PHE A 159 6.27 -7.21 8.59
C PHE A 159 5.71 -6.02 9.39
N VAL A 160 4.54 -6.18 10.00
CA VAL A 160 3.94 -5.14 10.84
C VAL A 160 4.56 -5.23 12.24
N SER A 161 5.12 -4.14 12.73
CA SER A 161 5.73 -4.05 14.05
C SER A 161 4.65 -3.96 15.12
N VAL A 162 4.73 -4.79 16.16
CA VAL A 162 3.83 -4.73 17.32
C VAL A 162 4.61 -4.24 18.53
N MET A 163 4.04 -3.26 19.21
CA MET A 163 4.74 -2.41 20.15
C MET A 163 3.99 -2.32 21.48
N LEU A 164 4.73 -2.43 22.59
CA LEU A 164 4.22 -2.13 23.92
C LEU A 164 4.92 -0.91 24.50
N TYR A 165 4.11 0.02 24.99
CA TYR A 165 4.56 1.16 25.78
C TYR A 165 4.10 0.96 27.22
N GLU A 166 5.03 0.99 28.16
CA GLU A 166 4.72 0.91 29.59
C GLU A 166 3.94 2.17 30.02
N ILE A 167 2.85 1.97 30.76
CA ILE A 167 2.02 3.05 31.27
C ILE A 167 2.55 3.46 32.65
N ASP A 168 3.64 4.21 32.61
CA ASP A 168 4.28 4.83 33.77
C ASP A 168 3.88 6.32 33.90
N THR A 169 4.55 7.07 34.78
CA THR A 169 4.31 8.50 34.97
C THR A 169 4.78 9.38 33.81
N ALA A 170 5.63 8.85 32.91
CA ALA A 170 6.12 9.55 31.72
C ALA A 170 5.26 9.26 30.48
N TYR A 171 4.39 8.24 30.53
CA TYR A 171 3.49 7.90 29.45
C TYR A 171 2.44 9.01 29.21
N THR A 172 2.34 9.42 27.96
CA THR A 172 1.29 10.31 27.44
C THR A 172 0.75 9.74 26.12
N ASP A 173 -0.42 10.18 25.67
CA ASP A 173 -0.95 9.80 24.35
C ASP A 173 -0.04 10.24 23.19
N SER A 174 0.86 11.20 23.41
CA SER A 174 1.84 11.59 22.38
C SER A 174 3.08 10.69 22.34
N THR A 175 3.18 9.67 23.18
CA THR A 175 4.42 8.88 23.35
C THR A 175 4.85 8.18 22.06
N ILE A 176 3.91 7.59 21.34
CA ILE A 176 4.16 6.84 20.10
C ILE A 176 4.76 7.69 18.97
N PHE A 177 4.56 9.01 19.01
CA PHE A 177 5.12 9.95 18.03
C PHE A 177 6.54 10.43 18.38
N LYS A 178 7.01 10.15 19.61
CA LYS A 178 8.18 10.82 20.20
C LYS A 178 9.33 9.88 20.52
N ARG A 179 9.05 8.65 20.93
CA ARG A 179 10.08 7.68 21.34
C ARG A 179 9.72 6.26 20.93
N PRO A 180 10.72 5.39 20.67
CA PRO A 180 10.50 3.96 20.46
C PRO A 180 9.81 3.28 21.65
N PRO A 181 9.20 2.09 21.44
CA PRO A 181 8.51 1.33 22.47
C PRO A 181 9.44 0.69 23.49
N ASN A 182 8.87 0.23 24.61
CA ASN A 182 9.58 -0.60 25.58
C ASN A 182 9.81 -2.03 25.05
N TYR A 183 8.82 -2.58 24.33
CA TYR A 183 8.95 -3.90 23.70
C TYR A 183 8.45 -3.86 22.27
N ILE A 184 9.10 -4.64 21.40
CA ILE A 184 8.77 -4.72 19.98
C ILE A 184 8.90 -6.15 19.44
N THR A 185 8.03 -6.51 18.51
CA THR A 185 8.14 -7.69 17.65
C THR A 185 7.59 -7.35 16.27
N ASN A 186 7.59 -8.29 15.32
CA ASN A 186 6.88 -8.14 14.05
C ASN A 186 6.11 -9.42 13.71
N THR A 187 5.22 -9.33 12.73
CA THR A 187 4.47 -10.48 12.21
C THR A 187 5.24 -11.28 11.14
N LEU A 188 6.54 -11.01 10.94
CA LEU A 188 7.36 -11.58 9.85
C LEU A 188 6.69 -11.44 8.46
N ASP A 189 7.11 -12.23 7.47
CA ASP A 189 6.61 -12.26 6.09
C ASP A 189 5.10 -12.59 6.04
N SER A 190 4.72 -13.85 6.27
CA SER A 190 3.37 -14.34 5.97
C SER A 190 2.49 -14.51 7.21
N ALA A 191 2.99 -14.17 8.40
CA ALA A 191 2.20 -14.32 9.62
C ALA A 191 1.30 -13.11 9.82
N VAL A 192 0.08 -13.36 10.28
CA VAL A 192 -0.82 -12.34 10.84
C VAL A 192 -0.84 -12.41 12.37
N ILE A 193 -0.10 -13.35 12.96
CA ILE A 193 -0.03 -13.59 14.40
C ILE A 193 1.28 -13.02 14.92
N PHE A 194 1.22 -12.35 16.05
CA PHE A 194 2.41 -11.88 16.77
C PHE A 194 2.53 -12.56 18.13
N THR A 195 3.75 -12.63 18.63
CA THR A 195 4.04 -12.99 20.02
C THR A 195 5.16 -12.10 20.52
N LEU A 196 4.86 -11.33 21.56
CA LEU A 196 5.83 -10.61 22.36
C LEU A 196 6.21 -11.50 23.54
N ARG A 197 7.51 -11.70 23.77
CA ARG A 197 8.06 -12.56 24.82
C ARG A 197 8.98 -11.76 25.72
N ASN A 198 9.34 -12.36 26.86
CA ASN A 198 10.29 -11.81 27.81
C ASN A 198 9.83 -10.45 28.34
N LEU A 199 8.54 -10.37 28.69
CA LEU A 199 7.90 -9.16 29.15
C LEU A 199 7.89 -9.11 30.68
N LYS A 200 8.10 -7.91 31.20
CA LYS A 200 7.92 -7.59 32.62
C LYS A 200 6.44 -7.43 32.97
N GLU A 201 6.06 -7.83 34.18
CA GLU A 201 4.73 -7.53 34.75
C GLU A 201 4.45 -6.02 34.74
N GLY A 202 3.24 -5.62 34.36
CA GLY A 202 2.88 -4.20 34.29
C GLY A 202 1.66 -3.88 33.45
N LYS A 203 1.38 -2.59 33.29
CA LYS A 203 0.32 -2.07 32.42
C LYS A 203 0.93 -1.46 31.17
N TYR A 204 0.36 -1.78 30.01
CA TYR A 204 0.90 -1.37 28.73
C TYR A 204 -0.18 -0.86 27.78
N ALA A 205 0.20 0.07 26.91
CA ALA A 205 -0.54 0.41 25.72
C ALA A 205 0.00 -0.43 24.55
N LEU A 206 -0.91 -1.04 23.78
CA LEU A 206 -0.59 -1.97 22.70
C LEU A 206 -0.90 -1.32 21.34
N PHE A 207 0.10 -1.34 20.47
CA PHE A 207 0.04 -0.76 19.12
C PHE A 207 0.59 -1.73 18.09
N ALA A 208 0.17 -1.56 16.84
CA ALA A 208 0.88 -2.09 15.69
C ALA A 208 1.14 -0.99 14.67
N LEU A 209 2.32 -0.99 14.05
CA LEU A 209 2.72 -0.01 13.05
C LEU A 209 3.24 -0.71 11.79
N LYS A 210 2.74 -0.31 10.63
CA LYS A 210 3.46 -0.52 9.37
C LYS A 210 4.34 0.70 9.15
N ASP A 211 5.52 0.65 9.77
CA ASP A 211 6.51 1.73 9.80
C ASP A 211 7.34 1.72 8.50
N ALA A 212 7.16 2.76 7.67
CA ALA A 212 7.90 2.91 6.42
C ALA A 212 9.33 3.42 6.64
N SER A 213 9.57 4.18 7.71
CA SER A 213 10.85 4.83 8.02
C SER A 213 11.76 3.97 8.89
N ARG A 214 11.26 2.85 9.44
CA ARG A 214 11.95 1.89 10.31
C ARG A 214 12.61 2.57 11.52
N ASN A 215 11.95 3.57 12.08
CA ASN A 215 12.42 4.35 13.23
C ASN A 215 11.66 4.01 14.52
N ASN A 216 10.71 3.07 14.46
CA ASN A 216 9.87 2.58 15.55
C ASN A 216 9.01 3.66 16.22
N ILE A 217 8.71 4.74 15.52
CA ILE A 217 7.76 5.78 15.95
C ILE A 217 6.70 5.96 14.88
N PHE A 218 5.51 6.42 15.26
CA PHE A 218 4.42 6.60 14.32
C PHE A 218 4.51 7.94 13.59
N ASP A 219 4.58 7.91 12.25
CA ASP A 219 4.35 9.05 11.37
C ASP A 219 3.02 8.89 10.62
N GLN A 220 2.06 9.76 10.95
CA GLN A 220 0.73 9.74 10.32
C GLN A 220 0.78 9.86 8.78
N ASN A 221 1.79 10.56 8.24
CA ASN A 221 1.87 10.82 6.79
C ASN A 221 2.25 9.56 6.01
N THR A 222 3.12 8.70 6.55
CA THR A 222 3.64 7.53 5.83
C THR A 222 3.11 6.20 6.35
N ASP A 223 2.88 6.09 7.66
CA ASP A 223 2.68 4.80 8.30
C ASP A 223 1.20 4.44 8.43
N LYS A 224 0.91 3.14 8.60
CA LYS A 224 -0.37 2.67 9.13
C LYS A 224 -0.23 2.36 10.63
N ILE A 225 -1.32 2.52 11.36
CA ILE A 225 -1.39 2.27 12.80
C ILE A 225 -2.57 1.36 13.14
N ALA A 226 -2.40 0.53 14.15
CA ALA A 226 -3.45 -0.12 14.90
C ALA A 226 -3.21 0.17 16.38
N PHE A 227 -4.28 0.30 17.17
CA PHE A 227 -4.16 0.49 18.60
C PHE A 227 -5.31 -0.20 19.33
N LEU A 228 -5.03 -0.73 20.52
CA LEU A 228 -6.08 -1.13 21.45
C LEU A 228 -6.62 0.13 22.14
N GLN A 229 -7.95 0.31 22.17
CA GLN A 229 -8.58 1.46 22.83
C GLN A 229 -8.23 1.49 24.32
N ASP A 230 -8.29 0.32 24.96
CA ASP A 230 -7.95 0.12 26.36
C ASP A 230 -6.49 -0.31 26.56
N THR A 231 -6.07 -0.32 27.82
CA THR A 231 -4.75 -0.77 28.25
C THR A 231 -4.74 -2.28 28.51
N ILE A 232 -3.62 -2.94 28.29
CA ILE A 232 -3.42 -4.33 28.71
C ILE A 232 -2.71 -4.39 30.06
N SER A 233 -3.03 -5.40 30.87
CA SER A 233 -2.29 -5.72 32.10
C SER A 233 -1.63 -7.08 31.91
N ILE A 234 -0.34 -7.18 32.18
CA ILE A 234 0.46 -8.40 32.08
C ILE A 234 0.80 -8.84 33.50
N PRO A 235 0.63 -10.13 33.88
CA PRO A 235 0.29 -11.28 33.04
C PRO A 235 -1.16 -11.28 32.54
N THR A 236 -1.37 -11.90 31.38
CA THR A 236 -2.69 -12.06 30.74
C THR A 236 -2.73 -13.35 29.95
N ASP A 237 -3.89 -14.02 29.96
CA ASP A 237 -4.19 -15.17 29.11
C ASP A 237 -5.00 -14.75 27.86
N SER A 238 -5.34 -13.46 27.75
CA SER A 238 -6.12 -12.93 26.64
C SER A 238 -5.29 -12.85 25.36
N THR A 239 -5.95 -13.12 24.23
CA THR A 239 -5.41 -12.87 22.90
C THR A 239 -6.00 -11.58 22.35
N TYR A 240 -5.17 -10.73 21.76
CA TYR A 240 -5.59 -9.41 21.26
C TYR A 240 -5.73 -9.40 19.74
N ARG A 241 -6.66 -8.59 19.23
CA ARG A 241 -6.80 -8.30 17.79
C ARG A 241 -6.52 -6.82 17.56
N LEU A 242 -5.73 -6.51 16.55
CA LEU A 242 -5.40 -5.15 16.14
C LEU A 242 -5.80 -4.95 14.68
N ASP A 243 -6.65 -3.97 14.43
CA ASP A 243 -7.07 -3.58 13.07
C ASP A 243 -6.17 -2.41 12.60
N LEU A 244 -5.35 -2.68 11.59
CA LEU A 244 -4.38 -1.76 11.01
C LEU A 244 -5.06 -0.87 9.96
N PHE A 245 -4.93 0.44 10.12
CA PHE A 245 -5.54 1.44 9.23
C PHE A 245 -4.60 2.61 8.97
N LYS A 246 -4.88 3.35 7.90
CA LYS A 246 -4.17 4.58 7.55
C LYS A 246 -4.93 5.79 8.08
N GLU A 247 -4.36 6.54 9.00
CA GLU A 247 -4.96 7.78 9.49
C GLU A 247 -5.01 8.84 8.39
N ILE A 248 -6.03 9.69 8.43
CA ILE A 248 -5.96 11.01 7.80
C ILE A 248 -4.99 11.85 8.64
N PRO A 249 -3.84 12.29 8.08
CA PRO A 249 -2.85 13.01 8.84
C PRO A 249 -3.36 14.38 9.27
N ASN A 250 -2.75 14.95 10.30
CA ASN A 250 -3.03 16.33 10.68
C ASN A 250 -2.65 17.30 9.56
N TYR A 251 -3.42 18.37 9.41
CA TYR A 251 -3.18 19.39 8.40
C TYR A 251 -1.75 19.93 8.47
N LYS A 252 -1.08 19.91 7.32
CA LYS A 252 0.22 20.57 7.13
C LYS A 252 0.40 20.93 5.68
N ILE A 253 0.84 22.14 5.40
CA ILE A 253 1.21 22.55 4.05
C ILE A 253 2.67 22.15 3.76
N ALA A 254 2.91 21.56 2.59
CA ALA A 254 4.25 21.27 2.10
C ALA A 254 4.86 22.53 1.45
N VAL A 255 6.19 22.56 1.33
CA VAL A 255 6.87 23.67 0.67
C VAL A 255 6.45 23.70 -0.81
N PRO A 256 5.83 24.80 -1.30
CA PRO A 256 5.37 24.86 -2.67
C PRO A 256 6.54 24.93 -3.66
N SER A 257 6.30 24.47 -4.88
CA SER A 257 7.32 24.49 -5.93
C SER A 257 6.75 24.87 -7.29
N LEU A 258 7.57 25.54 -8.10
CA LEU A 258 7.25 25.82 -9.50
C LEU A 258 7.43 24.52 -10.30
N ALA A 259 6.32 23.94 -10.76
CA ALA A 259 6.33 22.68 -11.50
C ALA A 259 6.37 22.89 -13.02
N ALA A 260 5.79 24.00 -13.50
CA ALA A 260 5.89 24.48 -14.87
C ALA A 260 5.96 26.01 -14.86
N SER A 261 6.36 26.66 -15.95
CA SER A 261 6.46 28.13 -15.99
C SER A 261 5.11 28.86 -15.81
N ASN A 262 4.00 28.13 -15.89
CA ASN A 262 2.62 28.59 -15.68
C ASN A 262 1.90 27.91 -14.49
N LYS A 263 2.62 27.11 -13.67
CA LYS A 263 2.03 26.29 -12.60
C LYS A 263 2.92 26.19 -11.36
N ILE A 264 2.37 26.58 -10.21
CA ILE A 264 2.95 26.31 -8.89
C ILE A 264 2.09 25.26 -8.18
N ILE A 265 2.75 24.26 -7.58
CA ILE A 265 2.08 23.22 -6.81
C ILE A 265 2.19 23.52 -5.32
N PHE A 266 1.06 23.41 -4.62
CA PHE A 266 0.93 23.51 -3.17
C PHE A 266 0.44 22.16 -2.66
N GLY A 267 1.38 21.27 -2.35
CA GLY A 267 1.08 20.00 -1.70
C GLY A 267 0.66 20.23 -0.26
N TYR A 268 -0.29 19.45 0.25
CA TYR A 268 -0.72 19.48 1.65
C TYR A 268 -0.86 18.05 2.19
N TYR A 269 -1.00 17.94 3.51
CA TYR A 269 -1.35 16.72 4.21
C TYR A 269 -2.66 16.94 4.94
N GLY A 270 -3.49 15.91 5.04
CA GLY A 270 -4.74 15.94 5.79
C GLY A 270 -5.86 16.62 5.02
N ASP A 271 -6.79 17.24 5.75
CA ASP A 271 -7.91 17.94 5.15
C ASP A 271 -7.48 19.28 4.51
N GLY A 272 -7.67 19.37 3.19
CA GLY A 272 -7.34 20.54 2.38
C GLY A 272 -8.52 21.39 1.94
N GLU A 273 -9.76 21.07 2.34
CA GLU A 273 -10.96 21.78 1.85
C GLU A 273 -10.97 23.27 2.23
N ALA A 274 -10.38 23.62 3.37
CA ALA A 274 -10.36 24.98 3.90
C ALA A 274 -9.10 25.80 3.53
N ILE A 275 -8.29 25.31 2.59
CA ILE A 275 -7.05 26.00 2.17
C ILE A 275 -7.37 27.15 1.20
N GLU A 276 -6.83 28.32 1.50
CA GLU A 276 -6.88 29.51 0.66
C GLU A 276 -5.46 29.98 0.34
N ILE A 277 -5.17 30.16 -0.96
CA ILE A 277 -3.86 30.60 -1.46
C ILE A 277 -3.99 32.01 -2.00
N SER A 278 -3.19 32.93 -1.44
CA SER A 278 -3.19 34.34 -1.83
C SER A 278 -1.77 34.81 -2.13
N ALA A 279 -1.58 35.45 -3.30
CA ALA A 279 -0.30 36.07 -3.63
C ALA A 279 -0.14 37.38 -2.84
N VAL A 280 1.01 37.54 -2.20
CA VAL A 280 1.44 38.78 -1.52
C VAL A 280 2.24 39.66 -2.48
N SER A 281 3.01 39.06 -3.38
CA SER A 281 3.69 39.78 -4.45
C SER A 281 2.68 40.50 -5.35
N VAL A 282 3.05 41.69 -5.83
CA VAL A 282 2.24 42.44 -6.80
C VAL A 282 2.27 41.70 -8.13
N ILE A 283 1.12 41.17 -8.53
CA ILE A 283 0.91 40.54 -9.83
C ILE A 283 0.24 41.60 -10.73
N PRO A 284 0.75 41.87 -11.95
CA PRO A 284 0.12 42.80 -12.87
C PRO A 284 -1.33 42.39 -13.20
N ASP A 285 -2.24 43.35 -13.36
CA ASP A 285 -3.66 43.10 -13.69
C ASP A 285 -3.86 42.32 -15.01
N THR A 286 -2.84 42.31 -15.88
CA THR A 286 -2.82 41.55 -17.13
C THR A 286 -2.66 40.05 -16.91
N VAL A 287 -2.13 39.64 -15.75
CA VAL A 287 -1.89 38.24 -15.41
C VAL A 287 -3.17 37.65 -14.81
N LYS A 288 -3.72 36.65 -15.48
CA LYS A 288 -4.85 35.90 -14.94
C LYS A 288 -4.32 34.79 -14.04
N THR A 289 -5.03 34.52 -12.95
CA THR A 289 -4.68 33.43 -12.00
C THR A 289 -5.89 32.53 -11.73
N LYS A 290 -5.66 31.24 -11.49
CA LYS A 290 -6.71 30.28 -11.10
C LYS A 290 -6.13 29.22 -10.19
N THR A 291 -6.86 28.83 -9.15
CA THR A 291 -6.49 27.70 -8.28
C THR A 291 -7.41 26.52 -8.55
N THR A 292 -6.85 25.33 -8.70
CA THR A 292 -7.62 24.08 -8.88
C THR A 292 -7.05 22.98 -7.98
N LYS A 293 -7.89 22.06 -7.51
CA LYS A 293 -7.42 20.82 -6.87
C LYS A 293 -6.93 19.84 -7.94
N GLU A 294 -5.82 19.16 -7.67
CA GLU A 294 -5.39 18.05 -8.52
C GLU A 294 -6.19 16.80 -8.16
N ARG A 295 -6.71 16.10 -9.19
CA ARG A 295 -7.49 14.87 -8.99
C ARG A 295 -6.68 13.83 -8.23
N ASP A 296 -7.34 13.17 -7.28
CA ASP A 296 -6.80 12.05 -6.50
C ASP A 296 -5.51 12.36 -5.74
N LYS A 297 -5.20 13.65 -5.50
CA LYS A 297 -3.99 14.08 -4.81
C LYS A 297 -4.28 15.21 -3.83
N ASP A 298 -3.49 15.22 -2.76
CA ASP A 298 -3.47 16.31 -1.79
C ASP A 298 -2.59 17.47 -2.31
N THR A 299 -3.02 18.06 -3.42
CA THR A 299 -2.28 19.13 -4.10
C THR A 299 -3.24 20.16 -4.69
N LEU A 300 -2.96 21.44 -4.44
CA LEU A 300 -3.59 22.56 -5.12
C LEU A 300 -2.62 23.12 -6.16
N ASN A 301 -3.11 23.28 -7.38
CA ASN A 301 -2.39 23.89 -8.49
C ASN A 301 -2.78 25.36 -8.58
N TYR A 302 -1.79 26.25 -8.47
CA TYR A 302 -1.93 27.67 -8.72
C TYR A 302 -1.41 27.98 -10.12
N TRP A 303 -2.35 28.29 -11.01
CA TRP A 303 -2.11 28.59 -12.42
C TRP A 303 -2.04 30.09 -12.63
N PHE A 304 -1.13 30.52 -13.50
CA PHE A 304 -1.00 31.92 -13.87
C PHE A 304 -0.52 32.06 -15.31
N THR A 305 -1.03 33.05 -16.03
CA THR A 305 -0.56 33.34 -17.39
C THR A 305 0.89 33.84 -17.38
N PRO A 306 1.72 33.52 -18.38
CA PRO A 306 3.14 33.88 -18.39
C PRO A 306 3.40 35.38 -18.18
N PHE A 307 4.35 35.69 -17.30
CA PHE A 307 4.86 37.05 -17.07
C PHE A 307 6.27 37.00 -16.47
N GLU A 308 6.98 38.12 -16.54
CA GLU A 308 8.32 38.25 -15.97
C GLU A 308 8.25 38.40 -14.45
N MET A 309 8.89 37.46 -13.73
CA MET A 309 9.00 37.47 -12.28
C MET A 309 10.34 36.85 -11.83
N ASP A 310 10.90 37.36 -10.74
CA ASP A 310 12.04 36.71 -10.06
C ASP A 310 11.55 35.74 -8.97
N SER A 311 10.64 36.21 -8.10
CA SER A 311 10.01 35.38 -7.08
C SER A 311 8.61 35.87 -6.74
N LEU A 312 7.74 34.92 -6.36
CA LEU A 312 6.42 35.19 -5.81
C LEU A 312 6.35 34.78 -4.36
N ILE A 313 5.78 35.65 -3.55
CA ILE A 313 5.48 35.39 -2.16
C ILE A 313 3.99 35.07 -2.06
N PHE A 314 3.68 33.98 -1.36
CA PHE A 314 2.32 33.52 -1.12
C PHE A 314 2.05 33.40 0.37
N THR A 315 0.82 33.71 0.73
CA THR A 315 0.22 33.35 2.01
C THR A 315 -0.73 32.18 1.78
N VAL A 316 -0.56 31.10 2.54
CA VAL A 316 -1.45 29.95 2.55
C VAL A 316 -2.16 29.92 3.89
N LYS A 317 -3.49 30.03 3.86
CA LYS A 317 -4.32 30.08 5.06
C LYS A 317 -5.21 28.86 5.12
N ASN A 318 -5.29 28.20 6.28
CA ASN A 318 -6.35 27.24 6.57
C ASN A 318 -7.44 27.94 7.38
N ASN A 319 -8.62 28.13 6.78
CA ASN A 319 -9.69 28.91 7.39
C ASN A 319 -10.31 28.24 8.63
N THR A 320 -10.35 26.91 8.66
CA THR A 320 -10.88 26.12 9.78
C THR A 320 -9.92 26.13 10.97
N LEU A 321 -8.63 25.90 10.72
CA LEU A 321 -7.60 25.83 11.77
C LEU A 321 -7.03 27.20 12.15
N LYS A 322 -7.36 28.25 11.40
CA LYS A 322 -6.87 29.62 11.58
C LYS A 322 -5.34 29.72 11.57
N THR A 323 -4.68 28.87 10.79
CA THR A 323 -3.24 28.89 10.57
C THR A 323 -2.90 29.64 9.29
N ILE A 324 -1.73 30.27 9.25
CA ILE A 324 -1.24 31.05 8.13
C ILE A 324 0.26 30.78 7.96
N ASP A 325 0.65 30.37 6.77
CA ASP A 325 2.04 30.14 6.39
C ASP A 325 2.43 31.04 5.21
N THR A 326 3.68 31.48 5.18
CA THR A 326 4.21 32.33 4.10
C THR A 326 5.33 31.61 3.37
N PHE A 327 5.23 31.54 2.03
CA PHE A 327 6.22 30.88 1.18
C PHE A 327 6.74 31.82 0.10
N THR A 328 8.01 31.62 -0.27
CA THR A 328 8.61 32.28 -1.44
C THR A 328 8.92 31.22 -2.49
N VAL A 329 8.33 31.37 -3.66
CA VAL A 329 8.59 30.52 -4.83
C VAL A 329 9.46 31.32 -5.79
N LYS A 330 10.65 30.80 -6.10
CA LYS A 330 11.56 31.41 -7.05
C LYS A 330 11.28 30.93 -8.47
N ASN A 331 11.45 31.83 -9.43
CA ASN A 331 11.36 31.49 -10.83
C ASN A 331 12.49 30.53 -11.23
N ARG A 332 12.20 29.66 -12.21
CA ARG A 332 13.15 28.70 -12.80
C ARG A 332 12.81 28.53 -14.27
N LYS A 333 13.82 28.23 -15.09
CA LYS A 333 13.62 27.93 -16.51
C LYS A 333 12.94 26.56 -16.66
N LEU A 334 11.64 26.57 -16.94
CA LEU A 334 10.79 25.40 -17.15
C LEU A 334 9.90 25.63 -18.37
N GLU A 335 9.52 24.55 -19.02
CA GLU A 335 8.50 24.60 -20.07
C GLU A 335 7.11 24.86 -19.46
N ALA A 336 6.23 25.45 -20.24
CA ALA A 336 4.83 25.65 -19.85
C ALA A 336 4.04 24.36 -20.08
N ASP A 337 3.10 24.06 -19.20
CA ASP A 337 2.12 23.00 -19.46
C ASP A 337 1.20 23.43 -20.61
N SER A 338 1.03 22.54 -21.59
CA SER A 338 0.07 22.67 -22.69
C SER A 338 -1.19 21.85 -22.42
N LEU A 339 -2.31 22.21 -23.05
CA LEU A 339 -3.54 21.44 -23.01
C LEU A 339 -3.33 20.02 -23.56
N LEU A 340 -3.55 19.03 -22.71
CA LEU A 340 -3.58 17.62 -23.04
C LEU A 340 -4.93 17.06 -22.60
N LEU A 341 -5.63 16.44 -23.54
CA LEU A 341 -6.90 15.78 -23.31
C LEU A 341 -6.69 14.27 -23.22
N LYS A 342 -7.23 13.66 -22.16
CA LYS A 342 -7.15 12.22 -21.92
C LYS A 342 -8.54 11.66 -21.66
N PRO A 343 -9.05 10.73 -22.46
CA PRO A 343 -10.32 10.07 -22.13
C PRO A 343 -10.13 9.10 -20.96
N ASN A 344 -11.15 8.98 -20.10
CA ASN A 344 -11.12 8.03 -18.99
C ASN A 344 -11.24 6.56 -19.47
N GLN A 345 -11.86 6.34 -20.62
CA GLN A 345 -12.04 5.04 -21.26
C GLN A 345 -11.62 5.10 -22.73
N SER A 346 -11.05 4.03 -23.27
CA SER A 346 -10.67 3.97 -24.69
C SER A 346 -10.89 2.56 -25.23
N GLY A 347 -11.44 2.46 -26.44
CA GLY A 347 -11.75 1.18 -27.07
C GLY A 347 -13.03 0.54 -26.53
N THR A 348 -13.04 0.07 -25.28
CA THR A 348 -14.24 -0.52 -24.66
C THR A 348 -14.92 0.50 -23.76
N LEU A 349 -16.23 0.67 -23.94
CA LEU A 349 -17.07 1.55 -23.14
C LEU A 349 -17.86 0.75 -22.10
N SER A 350 -17.73 1.15 -20.84
CA SER A 350 -18.51 0.60 -19.73
C SER A 350 -19.95 1.11 -19.77
N PHE A 351 -20.90 0.23 -19.47
CA PHE A 351 -22.32 0.60 -19.33
C PHE A 351 -22.57 1.45 -18.09
N THR A 352 -21.84 1.19 -17.01
CA THR A 352 -22.08 1.79 -15.69
C THR A 352 -21.28 3.05 -15.44
N GLU A 353 -20.09 3.18 -16.04
CA GLU A 353 -19.24 4.36 -15.84
C GLU A 353 -19.59 5.48 -16.81
N THR A 354 -19.58 6.73 -16.33
CA THR A 354 -19.75 7.91 -17.18
C THR A 354 -18.50 8.10 -18.04
N TYR A 355 -18.69 8.40 -19.32
CA TYR A 355 -17.58 8.71 -20.21
C TYR A 355 -17.16 10.17 -20.01
N SER A 356 -15.86 10.41 -19.84
CA SER A 356 -15.34 11.75 -19.61
C SER A 356 -13.99 11.97 -20.30
N ILE A 357 -13.74 13.23 -20.66
CA ILE A 357 -12.45 13.70 -21.18
C ILE A 357 -11.83 14.60 -20.13
N GLU A 358 -10.70 14.16 -19.63
CA GLU A 358 -9.91 14.84 -18.61
C GLU A 358 -8.87 15.77 -19.23
N ALA A 359 -8.58 16.89 -18.56
CA ALA A 359 -7.48 17.78 -18.95
C ALA A 359 -6.41 17.92 -17.86
N ASN A 360 -5.17 18.21 -18.27
CA ASN A 360 -4.06 18.55 -17.36
C ASN A 360 -4.02 20.06 -17.02
N THR A 361 -4.51 20.94 -17.91
CA THR A 361 -4.66 22.39 -17.66
C THR A 361 -6.12 22.72 -17.34
N PRO A 362 -6.40 23.82 -16.62
CA PRO A 362 -7.76 24.13 -16.21
C PRO A 362 -8.65 24.48 -17.40
N LEU A 363 -9.78 23.78 -17.54
CA LEU A 363 -10.77 24.07 -18.55
C LEU A 363 -11.62 25.29 -18.15
N ILE A 364 -12.02 26.08 -19.16
CA ILE A 364 -12.86 27.27 -18.96
C ILE A 364 -14.07 27.31 -19.90
N GLY A 365 -14.06 26.55 -20.99
CA GLY A 365 -15.13 26.61 -21.98
C GLY A 365 -15.24 25.33 -22.79
N ILE A 366 -16.47 25.08 -23.24
CA ILE A 366 -16.79 24.03 -24.18
C ILE A 366 -17.86 24.51 -25.17
N ASP A 367 -17.66 24.24 -26.44
CA ASP A 367 -18.59 24.51 -27.52
C ASP A 367 -19.22 23.20 -27.99
N SER A 368 -20.46 22.94 -27.56
CA SER A 368 -21.18 21.72 -27.88
C SER A 368 -21.50 21.59 -29.38
N THR A 369 -21.50 22.68 -30.14
CA THR A 369 -21.76 22.65 -31.59
C THR A 369 -20.61 22.03 -32.39
N LYS A 370 -19.43 21.94 -31.77
CA LYS A 370 -18.22 21.35 -32.34
C LYS A 370 -17.95 19.93 -31.85
N VAL A 371 -18.90 19.35 -31.12
CA VAL A 371 -18.84 17.97 -30.64
C VAL A 371 -19.87 17.16 -31.40
N GLY A 372 -19.44 16.04 -31.97
CA GLY A 372 -20.30 15.09 -32.68
C GLY A 372 -20.18 13.70 -32.09
N LEU A 373 -21.31 13.03 -31.91
CA LEU A 373 -21.36 11.62 -31.53
C LEU A 373 -22.17 10.86 -32.58
N MET A 374 -21.56 9.84 -33.18
CA MET A 374 -22.21 9.00 -34.20
C MET A 374 -22.12 7.53 -33.84
N ASN A 375 -23.10 6.74 -34.26
CA ASN A 375 -23.06 5.27 -34.17
C ASN A 375 -22.34 4.64 -35.38
N LYS A 376 -22.27 3.30 -35.42
CA LYS A 376 -21.64 2.55 -36.53
C LYS A 376 -22.27 2.82 -37.89
N ASP A 377 -23.54 3.20 -37.92
CA ASP A 377 -24.30 3.51 -39.13
C ASP A 377 -24.19 4.98 -39.54
N SER A 378 -23.28 5.73 -38.90
CA SER A 378 -23.06 7.18 -39.11
C SER A 378 -24.31 8.03 -38.80
N LEU A 379 -25.22 7.52 -37.97
CA LEU A 379 -26.34 8.29 -37.45
C LEU A 379 -25.90 9.07 -36.22
N ALA A 380 -26.25 10.35 -36.18
CA ALA A 380 -26.01 11.20 -35.03
C ALA A 380 -26.83 10.71 -33.83
N ILE A 381 -26.19 10.68 -32.66
CA ILE A 381 -26.81 10.30 -31.38
C ILE A 381 -26.94 11.55 -30.52
N ASP A 382 -28.08 11.68 -29.85
CA ASP A 382 -28.26 12.73 -28.85
C ASP A 382 -27.38 12.46 -27.63
N PHE A 383 -26.69 13.50 -27.17
CA PHE A 383 -25.82 13.45 -26.00
C PHE A 383 -25.98 14.71 -25.15
N THR A 384 -25.65 14.59 -23.88
CA THR A 384 -25.44 15.71 -22.96
C THR A 384 -23.95 15.92 -22.76
N ILE A 385 -23.57 17.18 -22.57
CA ILE A 385 -22.18 17.54 -22.30
C ILE A 385 -22.14 18.54 -21.17
N ASN A 386 -21.29 18.28 -20.19
CA ASN A 386 -21.14 19.12 -19.02
C ASN A 386 -19.66 19.35 -18.72
N LEU A 387 -19.29 20.61 -18.48
CA LEU A 387 -17.95 20.96 -18.02
C LEU A 387 -17.94 20.94 -16.49
N ASP A 388 -17.27 19.94 -15.93
CA ASP A 388 -16.99 19.89 -14.50
C ASP A 388 -15.68 20.64 -14.21
N SER A 389 -15.84 21.89 -13.77
CA SER A 389 -14.71 22.76 -13.43
C SER A 389 -13.99 22.37 -12.13
N LEU A 390 -14.63 21.57 -11.26
CA LEU A 390 -14.04 21.12 -9.99
C LEU A 390 -13.08 19.96 -10.26
N ASP A 391 -13.54 18.96 -11.00
CA ASP A 391 -12.73 17.79 -11.38
C ASP A 391 -11.89 18.03 -12.64
N ASN A 392 -12.02 19.20 -13.28
CA ASN A 392 -11.32 19.57 -14.50
C ASN A 392 -11.49 18.54 -15.64
N LYS A 393 -12.74 18.18 -15.91
CA LYS A 393 -13.14 17.19 -16.91
C LYS A 393 -14.40 17.63 -17.66
N VAL A 394 -14.62 17.02 -18.81
CA VAL A 394 -15.83 17.14 -19.60
C VAL A 394 -16.56 15.81 -19.56
N ASP A 395 -17.75 15.79 -18.96
CA ASP A 395 -18.60 14.60 -18.90
C ASP A 395 -19.53 14.58 -20.11
N ILE A 396 -19.62 13.41 -20.76
CA ILE A 396 -20.46 13.20 -21.94
C ILE A 396 -21.42 12.05 -21.65
N GLY A 397 -22.70 12.40 -21.51
CA GLY A 397 -23.77 11.46 -21.21
C GLY A 397 -24.57 11.10 -22.46
N PHE A 398 -24.75 9.81 -22.73
CA PHE A 398 -25.58 9.32 -23.84
C PHE A 398 -26.09 7.90 -23.57
N SER A 399 -27.13 7.48 -24.28
CA SER A 399 -27.65 6.11 -24.19
C SER A 399 -26.70 5.12 -24.86
N LYS A 400 -26.28 4.10 -24.11
CA LYS A 400 -25.36 3.06 -24.58
C LYS A 400 -26.16 1.80 -24.90
N GLU A 401 -26.14 1.41 -26.16
CA GLU A 401 -26.75 0.20 -26.69
C GLU A 401 -25.71 -0.93 -26.71
N PRO A 402 -26.12 -2.20 -26.54
CA PRO A 402 -25.22 -3.34 -26.64
C PRO A 402 -24.77 -3.62 -28.09
N ASN A 403 -23.55 -4.15 -28.25
CA ASN A 403 -22.96 -4.47 -29.56
C ASN A 403 -22.94 -3.27 -30.53
N GLU A 404 -22.64 -2.09 -30.01
CA GLU A 404 -22.64 -0.84 -30.77
C GLU A 404 -21.24 -0.23 -30.79
N ASN A 405 -20.94 0.51 -31.86
CA ASN A 405 -19.73 1.31 -31.94
C ASN A 405 -20.12 2.78 -32.05
N TYR A 406 -19.41 3.60 -31.29
CA TYR A 406 -19.56 5.03 -31.24
C TYR A 406 -18.28 5.69 -31.71
N GLU A 407 -18.40 6.74 -32.52
CA GLU A 407 -17.32 7.65 -32.83
C GLU A 407 -17.66 9.03 -32.25
N LEU A 408 -16.85 9.45 -31.28
CA LEU A 408 -16.90 10.79 -30.71
C LEU A 408 -15.85 11.65 -31.42
N GLU A 409 -16.29 12.76 -32.00
CA GLU A 409 -15.45 13.74 -32.67
C GLU A 409 -15.52 15.09 -31.96
N LEU A 410 -14.36 15.63 -31.60
CA LEU A 410 -14.20 17.01 -31.17
C LEU A 410 -13.46 17.74 -32.29
N LEU A 411 -14.12 18.71 -32.90
CA LEU A 411 -13.52 19.59 -33.89
C LEU A 411 -12.55 20.59 -33.22
N PRO A 412 -11.67 21.24 -33.99
CA PRO A 412 -10.78 22.27 -33.46
C PRO A 412 -11.53 23.38 -32.69
N GLY A 413 -11.08 23.65 -31.47
CA GLY A 413 -11.68 24.65 -30.59
C GLY A 413 -13.03 24.26 -29.99
N ALA A 414 -13.29 22.96 -29.83
CA ALA A 414 -14.41 22.46 -29.05
C ALA A 414 -14.21 22.67 -27.53
N ILE A 415 -12.98 22.55 -27.04
CA ILE A 415 -12.57 22.71 -25.65
C ILE A 415 -11.51 23.80 -25.58
N THR A 416 -11.67 24.72 -24.62
CA THR A 416 -10.73 25.81 -24.36
C THR A 416 -10.22 25.76 -22.93
N ASP A 417 -8.90 25.87 -22.77
CA ASP A 417 -8.25 25.96 -21.47
C ASP A 417 -8.10 27.40 -20.97
N PHE A 418 -7.69 27.53 -19.72
CA PHE A 418 -7.49 28.80 -19.02
C PHE A 418 -6.46 29.72 -19.69
N PHE A 419 -5.53 29.16 -20.46
CA PHE A 419 -4.52 29.91 -21.20
C PHE A 419 -5.02 30.35 -22.59
N GLY A 420 -6.23 29.96 -22.97
CA GLY A 420 -6.81 30.22 -24.29
C GLY A 420 -6.35 29.23 -25.35
N ASN A 421 -5.70 28.12 -24.97
CA ASN A 421 -5.39 27.05 -25.89
C ASN A 421 -6.67 26.29 -26.22
N GLU A 422 -6.78 25.89 -27.47
CA GLU A 422 -7.89 25.11 -28.00
C GLU A 422 -7.41 23.71 -28.38
N ASN A 423 -8.28 22.72 -28.24
CA ASN A 423 -7.98 21.39 -28.79
C ASN A 423 -7.89 21.47 -30.31
N ASP A 424 -7.02 20.65 -30.91
CA ASP A 424 -7.12 20.29 -32.32
C ASP A 424 -8.19 19.18 -32.50
N SER A 425 -8.30 18.62 -33.68
CA SER A 425 -9.22 17.53 -34.00
C SER A 425 -8.90 16.27 -33.17
N LEU A 426 -9.90 15.78 -32.43
CA LEU A 426 -9.80 14.55 -31.65
C LEU A 426 -10.93 13.60 -32.04
N LYS A 427 -10.59 12.40 -32.49
CA LYS A 427 -11.55 11.32 -32.79
C LYS A 427 -11.31 10.15 -31.86
N ILE A 428 -12.36 9.71 -31.18
CA ILE A 428 -12.30 8.63 -30.21
C ILE A 428 -13.34 7.58 -30.61
N ARG A 429 -12.88 6.33 -30.72
CA ARG A 429 -13.73 5.18 -31.00
C ARG A 429 -13.99 4.40 -29.73
N LEU A 430 -15.27 4.12 -29.50
CA LEU A 430 -15.78 3.45 -28.31
C LEU A 430 -16.69 2.32 -28.77
N GLY A 431 -16.51 1.12 -28.24
CA GLY A 431 -17.35 -0.04 -28.52
C GLY A 431 -17.97 -0.57 -27.24
N THR A 432 -19.25 -0.94 -27.30
CA THR A 432 -19.94 -1.65 -26.23
C THR A 432 -19.97 -3.15 -26.52
N LYS A 433 -19.88 -3.95 -25.45
CA LYS A 433 -20.03 -5.41 -25.53
C LYS A 433 -21.52 -5.81 -25.56
N SER A 434 -21.80 -7.08 -25.82
CA SER A 434 -23.15 -7.63 -25.69
C SER A 434 -23.53 -7.76 -24.22
N TYR A 435 -24.82 -7.66 -23.87
CA TYR A 435 -25.26 -8.02 -22.50
C TYR A 435 -24.92 -9.46 -22.14
N ALA A 436 -24.91 -10.36 -23.12
CA ALA A 436 -24.50 -11.75 -22.93
C ALA A 436 -23.00 -11.90 -22.57
N ASP A 437 -22.18 -10.87 -22.78
CA ASP A 437 -20.76 -10.90 -22.41
C ASP A 437 -20.56 -10.57 -20.93
N PHE A 438 -21.60 -10.12 -20.22
CA PHE A 438 -21.55 -9.78 -18.80
C PHE A 438 -22.27 -10.83 -17.94
N GLY A 439 -21.98 -10.82 -16.65
CA GLY A 439 -22.75 -11.55 -15.66
C GLY A 439 -23.46 -10.62 -14.68
N ASN A 440 -24.42 -11.17 -13.95
CA ASN A 440 -25.18 -10.51 -12.90
C ASN A 440 -24.98 -11.25 -11.57
N LEU A 441 -24.85 -10.50 -10.48
CA LEU A 441 -24.70 -11.02 -9.12
C LEU A 441 -25.74 -10.38 -8.22
N SER A 442 -26.58 -11.22 -7.62
CA SER A 442 -27.50 -10.86 -6.54
C SER A 442 -26.89 -11.31 -5.22
N MET A 443 -26.62 -10.37 -4.31
CA MET A 443 -26.03 -10.64 -3.01
C MET A 443 -27.03 -10.34 -1.90
N SER A 444 -27.29 -11.33 -1.04
CA SER A 444 -28.09 -11.18 0.17
C SER A 444 -27.18 -11.14 1.39
N ILE A 445 -27.29 -10.10 2.22
CA ILE A 445 -26.46 -9.96 3.43
C ILE A 445 -27.31 -10.30 4.66
N THR A 446 -26.84 -11.26 5.45
CA THR A 446 -27.42 -11.63 6.74
C THR A 446 -26.37 -11.39 7.82
N SER A 447 -26.69 -10.59 8.82
CA SER A 447 -25.80 -10.28 9.95
C SER A 447 -26.64 -10.21 11.21
N GLU A 448 -26.15 -10.79 12.30
CA GLU A 448 -26.85 -10.79 13.59
C GLU A 448 -26.93 -9.38 14.19
N GLU A 449 -25.94 -8.52 13.89
CA GLU A 449 -25.87 -7.11 14.32
C GLU A 449 -25.93 -6.10 13.15
N ALA A 450 -26.62 -6.37 12.03
CA ALA A 450 -26.69 -5.41 10.92
C ALA A 450 -27.32 -4.07 11.34
N ASN A 451 -26.49 -3.14 11.79
CA ASN A 451 -26.80 -1.73 11.94
C ASN A 451 -26.64 -1.10 10.57
N TYR A 452 -27.75 -0.94 9.85
CA TYR A 452 -27.78 -0.10 8.67
C TYR A 452 -27.49 1.35 9.06
N PRO A 453 -26.82 2.13 8.21
CA PRO A 453 -26.57 1.84 6.80
C PRO A 453 -25.34 0.97 6.48
N LEU A 454 -25.39 0.30 5.33
CA LEU A 454 -24.31 -0.53 4.79
C LEU A 454 -23.88 0.00 3.42
N ILE A 455 -22.57 -0.10 3.15
CA ILE A 455 -22.00 0.10 1.82
C ILE A 455 -21.47 -1.25 1.35
N VAL A 456 -22.00 -1.76 0.24
CA VAL A 456 -21.58 -3.06 -0.33
C VAL A 456 -20.84 -2.80 -1.62
N GLN A 457 -19.57 -3.21 -1.64
CA GLN A 457 -18.67 -2.98 -2.76
C GLN A 457 -18.29 -4.29 -3.44
N LEU A 458 -18.47 -4.33 -4.76
CA LEU A 458 -17.86 -5.31 -5.65
C LEU A 458 -16.48 -4.81 -6.04
N THR A 459 -15.45 -5.56 -5.69
CA THR A 459 -14.05 -5.21 -5.92
C THR A 459 -13.37 -6.26 -6.78
N ASN A 460 -12.32 -5.86 -7.51
CA ASN A 460 -11.44 -6.85 -8.15
C ASN A 460 -10.52 -7.53 -7.12
N GLU A 461 -9.70 -8.49 -7.55
CA GLU A 461 -8.75 -9.18 -6.65
C GLU A 461 -7.69 -8.26 -6.01
N LYS A 462 -7.51 -7.04 -6.54
CA LYS A 462 -6.61 -6.02 -5.97
C LYS A 462 -7.29 -5.12 -4.93
N GLY A 463 -8.61 -5.25 -4.74
CA GLY A 463 -9.39 -4.42 -3.82
C GLY A 463 -9.90 -3.10 -4.40
N GLU A 464 -9.74 -2.87 -5.71
CA GLU A 464 -10.31 -1.70 -6.39
C GLU A 464 -11.82 -1.87 -6.55
N THR A 465 -12.61 -0.90 -6.08
CA THR A 465 -14.07 -0.89 -6.23
C THR A 465 -14.45 -0.75 -7.70
N LYS A 466 -15.35 -1.63 -8.16
CA LYS A 466 -15.93 -1.60 -9.52
C LYS A 466 -17.39 -1.17 -9.51
N GLN A 467 -18.14 -1.62 -8.52
CA GLN A 467 -19.51 -1.17 -8.27
C GLN A 467 -19.72 -1.06 -6.75
N GLU A 468 -20.57 -0.12 -6.35
CA GLU A 468 -20.93 0.13 -4.97
C GLU A 468 -22.43 0.35 -4.87
N ILE A 469 -23.03 -0.19 -3.82
CA ILE A 469 -24.44 0.01 -3.51
C ILE A 469 -24.57 0.39 -2.04
N TYR A 470 -25.10 1.59 -1.80
CA TYR A 470 -25.48 2.05 -0.47
C TYR A 470 -26.91 1.58 -0.11
N ALA A 471 -27.10 1.18 1.14
CA ALA A 471 -28.38 0.75 1.67
C ALA A 471 -28.61 1.30 3.07
N LYS A 472 -29.77 1.90 3.32
CA LYS A 472 -30.22 2.32 4.66
C LYS A 472 -31.12 1.28 5.33
N GLU A 473 -31.59 0.30 4.58
CA GLU A 473 -32.49 -0.75 5.03
C GLU A 473 -32.13 -2.07 4.33
N PRO A 474 -32.49 -3.24 4.91
CA PRO A 474 -32.28 -4.53 4.29
C PRO A 474 -32.85 -4.64 2.88
N LYS A 475 -31.98 -5.00 1.93
CA LYS A 475 -32.35 -5.29 0.54
C LYS A 475 -31.39 -6.29 -0.08
N THR A 476 -31.80 -6.89 -1.20
CA THR A 476 -30.88 -7.60 -2.08
C THR A 476 -30.03 -6.61 -2.85
N PHE A 477 -28.73 -6.86 -2.92
CA PHE A 477 -27.76 -6.04 -3.62
C PHE A 477 -27.52 -6.60 -5.02
N GLU A 478 -28.02 -5.89 -6.02
CA GLU A 478 -28.00 -6.31 -7.43
C GLU A 478 -26.87 -5.63 -8.19
N PHE A 479 -25.81 -6.38 -8.49
CA PHE A 479 -24.71 -5.95 -9.34
C PHE A 479 -24.97 -6.48 -10.76
N THR A 480 -25.20 -5.55 -11.70
CA THR A 480 -25.58 -5.90 -13.08
C THR A 480 -24.50 -5.48 -14.07
N ASN A 481 -24.44 -6.18 -15.21
CA ASN A 481 -23.48 -5.92 -16.28
C ASN A 481 -22.01 -5.96 -15.82
N ILE A 482 -21.67 -6.97 -15.00
CA ILE A 482 -20.32 -7.19 -14.48
C ILE A 482 -19.48 -7.91 -15.54
N GLU A 483 -18.26 -7.44 -15.79
CA GLU A 483 -17.37 -8.10 -16.74
C GLU A 483 -16.94 -9.51 -16.25
N PRO A 484 -16.62 -10.46 -17.15
CA PRO A 484 -16.09 -11.75 -16.75
C PRO A 484 -14.71 -11.62 -16.09
N ALA A 485 -14.64 -11.85 -14.78
CA ALA A 485 -13.42 -11.85 -13.98
C ALA A 485 -13.68 -12.47 -12.60
N ASN A 486 -12.62 -12.53 -11.79
CA ASN A 486 -12.74 -12.86 -10.37
C ASN A 486 -12.97 -11.58 -9.55
N TYR A 487 -13.95 -11.64 -8.66
CA TYR A 487 -14.33 -10.54 -7.80
C TYR A 487 -14.31 -10.93 -6.32
N ARG A 488 -14.27 -9.90 -5.48
CA ARG A 488 -14.45 -9.97 -4.04
C ARG A 488 -15.58 -9.02 -3.64
N ILE A 489 -16.32 -9.41 -2.60
CA ILE A 489 -17.33 -8.55 -1.98
C ILE A 489 -16.82 -8.13 -0.62
N ARG A 490 -16.93 -6.84 -0.33
CA ARG A 490 -16.78 -6.32 1.04
C ARG A 490 -17.99 -5.50 1.44
N VAL A 491 -18.31 -5.59 2.71
CA VAL A 491 -19.42 -4.91 3.37
C VAL A 491 -18.81 -3.98 4.41
N ILE A 492 -19.08 -2.69 4.26
CA ILE A 492 -18.70 -1.64 5.20
C ILE A 492 -19.93 -1.30 6.03
N PHE A 493 -19.75 -1.27 7.34
CA PHE A 493 -20.74 -0.82 8.29
C PHE A 493 -20.55 0.68 8.52
N ASP A 494 -21.33 1.50 7.80
CA ASP A 494 -21.27 2.96 7.82
C ASP A 494 -21.94 3.48 9.11
N ALA A 495 -21.14 3.64 10.16
CA ALA A 495 -21.62 3.93 11.49
C ALA A 495 -22.10 5.38 11.64
N ASN A 496 -21.65 6.27 10.76
CA ASN A 496 -21.98 7.71 10.80
C ASN A 496 -23.00 8.13 9.71
N ALA A 497 -23.39 7.21 8.83
CA ALA A 497 -24.35 7.40 7.75
C ALA A 497 -23.96 8.43 6.68
N ASN A 498 -22.65 8.59 6.41
CA ASN A 498 -22.16 9.54 5.41
C ASN A 498 -22.03 8.96 3.99
N GLY A 499 -22.19 7.64 3.82
CA GLY A 499 -22.10 6.97 2.52
C GLY A 499 -20.67 6.69 2.03
N HIS A 500 -19.66 6.84 2.87
CA HIS A 500 -18.26 6.51 2.60
C HIS A 500 -17.66 5.71 3.75
N TRP A 501 -16.51 5.07 3.54
CA TRP A 501 -15.79 4.39 4.63
C TRP A 501 -14.91 5.39 5.37
N ASP A 502 -15.04 5.45 6.69
CA ASP A 502 -14.18 6.28 7.55
C ASP A 502 -13.07 5.48 8.23
N THR A 503 -11.86 6.03 8.15
CA THR A 503 -10.69 5.52 8.86
C THR A 503 -10.67 5.94 10.33
N GLY A 504 -9.78 5.33 11.12
CA GLY A 504 -9.62 5.64 12.54
C GLY A 504 -8.79 6.92 12.80
N ASN A 505 -8.73 7.29 14.09
CA ASN A 505 -7.84 8.34 14.58
C ASN A 505 -7.42 8.07 16.03
N TYR A 506 -6.14 7.81 16.24
CA TYR A 506 -5.56 7.44 17.52
C TYR A 506 -5.72 8.53 18.59
N LEU A 507 -5.36 9.78 18.29
CA LEU A 507 -5.44 10.86 19.28
C LEU A 507 -6.88 11.14 19.72
N LYS A 508 -7.86 10.92 18.84
CA LYS A 508 -9.30 10.99 19.15
C LYS A 508 -9.86 9.67 19.69
N ARG A 509 -9.06 8.60 19.75
CA ARG A 509 -9.44 7.23 20.16
C ARG A 509 -10.56 6.60 19.32
N ILE A 510 -10.64 6.98 18.05
CA ILE A 510 -11.62 6.49 17.07
C ILE A 510 -11.02 5.27 16.34
N GLN A 511 -11.75 4.16 16.30
CA GLN A 511 -11.42 3.01 15.46
C GLN A 511 -11.99 3.21 14.04
N PRO A 512 -11.37 2.60 13.01
CA PRO A 512 -11.93 2.61 11.67
C PRO A 512 -13.27 1.87 11.64
N GLU A 513 -14.10 2.20 10.65
CA GLU A 513 -15.35 1.49 10.44
C GLU A 513 -15.12 0.03 10.07
N ARG A 514 -16.01 -0.84 10.56
CA ARG A 514 -15.90 -2.28 10.38
C ARG A 514 -16.07 -2.63 8.90
N VAL A 515 -15.14 -3.41 8.39
CA VAL A 515 -15.24 -4.05 7.07
C VAL A 515 -15.26 -5.57 7.22
N SER A 516 -16.19 -6.21 6.52
CA SER A 516 -16.30 -7.66 6.44
C SER A 516 -16.20 -8.10 4.98
N TYR A 517 -15.29 -9.05 4.71
CA TYR A 517 -15.12 -9.63 3.37
C TYR A 517 -15.89 -10.94 3.25
N TYR A 518 -16.57 -11.11 2.12
CA TYR A 518 -17.08 -12.42 1.73
C TYR A 518 -15.88 -13.38 1.57
N PRO A 519 -15.90 -14.57 2.21
CA PRO A 519 -14.73 -15.43 2.29
C PRO A 519 -14.26 -15.94 0.93
N ASP A 520 -15.21 -16.25 0.05
CA ASP A 520 -14.91 -16.89 -1.24
C ASP A 520 -14.66 -15.87 -2.36
N VAL A 521 -14.02 -16.33 -3.43
CA VAL A 521 -13.87 -15.56 -4.68
C VAL A 521 -15.13 -15.74 -5.50
N ILE A 522 -15.71 -14.65 -5.99
CA ILE A 522 -16.82 -14.71 -6.93
C ILE A 522 -16.25 -14.75 -8.34
N GLU A 523 -16.13 -15.95 -8.90
CA GLU A 523 -15.83 -16.14 -10.32
C GLU A 523 -17.06 -15.73 -11.14
N MET A 524 -16.94 -14.71 -11.99
CA MET A 524 -17.98 -14.31 -12.94
C MET A 524 -17.59 -14.68 -14.36
N ARG A 525 -18.55 -15.24 -15.11
CA ARG A 525 -18.41 -15.50 -16.54
C ARG A 525 -19.52 -14.80 -17.31
N ALA A 526 -19.32 -14.68 -18.61
CA ALA A 526 -20.31 -14.16 -19.54
C ALA A 526 -21.62 -14.94 -19.41
N ASN A 527 -22.74 -14.21 -19.38
CA ASN A 527 -24.11 -14.72 -19.28
C ASN A 527 -24.39 -15.56 -18.02
N TRP A 528 -23.65 -15.32 -16.93
CA TRP A 528 -23.93 -15.94 -15.63
C TRP A 528 -24.87 -15.07 -14.78
N GLU A 529 -25.80 -15.72 -14.10
CA GLU A 529 -26.58 -15.14 -13.01
C GLU A 529 -26.21 -15.89 -11.72
N LYS A 530 -25.61 -15.18 -10.77
CA LYS A 530 -25.23 -15.75 -9.47
C LYS A 530 -26.07 -15.15 -8.36
N ASN A 531 -26.48 -16.01 -7.44
CA ASN A 531 -27.15 -15.63 -6.21
C ASN A 531 -26.29 -16.10 -5.05
N GLU A 532 -25.76 -15.17 -4.26
CA GLU A 532 -24.90 -15.49 -3.11
C GLU A 532 -25.51 -14.92 -1.83
N THR A 533 -25.27 -15.61 -0.73
CA THR A 533 -25.65 -15.14 0.61
C THR A 533 -24.39 -14.97 1.45
N PHE A 534 -24.17 -13.76 1.94
CA PHE A 534 -23.10 -13.48 2.89
C PHE A 534 -23.65 -13.45 4.31
N ILE A 535 -23.33 -14.49 5.08
CA ILE A 535 -23.57 -14.55 6.51
C ILE A 535 -22.35 -13.98 7.22
N ILE A 536 -22.52 -12.83 7.88
CA ILE A 536 -21.46 -12.17 8.62
C ILE A 536 -21.51 -12.67 10.06
N SER A 537 -20.47 -13.40 10.47
CA SER A 537 -20.20 -13.79 11.85
C SER A 537 -19.23 -12.80 12.49
N ASP A 538 -19.32 -12.61 13.81
CA ASP A 538 -18.53 -11.62 14.56
C ASP A 538 -17.06 -11.96 14.82
#